data_AF-A0A7L4N717-F1
#
_entry.id   AF-A0A7L4N717-F1
#
_cell.length_a   1.000
_cell.length_b   1.000
_cell.length_c   1.000
_cell.angle_alpha   90.00
_cell.angle_beta   90.00
_cell.angle_gamma   90.00
#
_symmetry.space_group_name_H-M   'P 1'
#
loop_
_entity.id
_entity.type
_entity.pdbx_description
1 polymer ?
#
loop_
_entity_poly.entity_id
_entity_poly.type
_entity_poly.pdbx_seq_one_letter_code
_entity_poly.pdbx_strand_id
1 'polypeptide(L)'
;AAMAAPGCAQGAAAGPALWAEARALLPGSEEALTLSLSGDVDGCVLPLLLRARGLLYGEAGRPCAAAAAALRRLGDVLRDYSWERLNAGPWREISKAWRQVYAYGCLFGALAEIAAGRPLAPAVRLCDMGLLMGASVLDNVLARLVRVLQDHLPRGERPAARGSNERVRIDPPPVPVVQPEEALPHLRCPSLEHFRDNYLIPQKPVVLEGISDHWPCMKKWSVDYLCAVAGCRTVPVELGTRYTDEEWSQQLMTVGDFIRHYILSE
;
A
#
# COMPACT_ATOMS: atom_id res chain seq x y z
N ALA A 1 -1.95 -32.85 -3.19
CA ALA A 1 -0.49 -32.98 -3.33
C ALA A 1 0.07 -31.57 -3.50
N ALA A 2 0.74 -31.06 -2.46
CA ALA A 2 1.24 -29.69 -2.41
C ALA A 2 2.50 -29.57 -3.29
N MET A 3 2.42 -28.78 -4.35
CA MET A 3 3.59 -28.39 -5.13
C MET A 3 4.22 -27.16 -4.47
N ALA A 4 5.42 -27.37 -3.91
CA ALA A 4 6.26 -26.33 -3.35
C ALA A 4 6.76 -25.40 -4.48
N ALA A 5 6.55 -24.10 -4.32
CA ALA A 5 7.14 -23.09 -5.19
C ALA A 5 8.64 -22.93 -4.89
N PRO A 6 9.52 -22.80 -5.91
CA PRO A 6 10.95 -22.69 -5.71
C PRO A 6 11.38 -21.23 -5.47
N GLY A 7 12.38 -21.05 -4.59
CA GLY A 7 13.29 -19.91 -4.59
C GLY A 7 12.82 -18.64 -3.89
N CYS A 8 12.79 -18.65 -2.55
CA CYS A 8 12.85 -17.41 -1.78
C CYS A 8 14.19 -16.71 -2.09
N ALA A 9 14.12 -15.59 -2.81
CA ALA A 9 15.21 -14.61 -2.82
C ALA A 9 15.58 -14.28 -1.36
N GLN A 10 16.86 -14.40 -1.02
CA GLN A 10 17.36 -14.01 0.29
C GLN A 10 17.12 -12.50 0.45
N GLY A 11 15.99 -12.16 1.07
CA GLY A 11 15.57 -10.78 1.27
C GLY A 11 16.53 -10.05 2.19
N ALA A 12 16.75 -8.76 1.92
CA ALA A 12 17.52 -7.89 2.80
C ALA A 12 16.99 -8.02 4.24
N ALA A 13 17.88 -8.40 5.16
CA ALA A 13 17.56 -8.57 6.58
C ALA A 13 17.75 -7.24 7.31
N ALA A 14 16.89 -6.95 8.30
CA ALA A 14 16.97 -5.71 9.06
C ALA A 14 18.23 -5.63 9.94
N GLY A 15 19.11 -4.68 9.66
CA GLY A 15 20.31 -4.38 10.45
C GLY A 15 20.06 -3.42 11.63
N PRO A 16 21.04 -3.24 12.55
CA PRO A 16 20.93 -2.29 13.66
C PRO A 16 20.71 -0.83 13.22
N ALA A 17 21.29 -0.42 12.08
CA ALA A 17 21.10 0.92 11.51
C ALA A 17 19.64 1.18 11.11
N LEU A 18 19.01 0.20 10.44
CA LEU A 18 17.61 0.30 10.02
C LEU A 18 16.66 0.46 11.21
N TRP A 19 16.95 -0.22 12.33
CA TRP A 19 16.17 -0.01 13.55
C TRP A 19 16.27 1.43 14.07
N ALA A 20 17.46 2.03 14.05
CA ALA A 20 17.65 3.41 14.48
C ALA A 20 16.86 4.40 13.60
N GLU A 21 16.87 4.21 12.28
CA GLU A 21 16.07 5.00 11.34
C GLU A 21 14.56 4.85 11.59
N ALA A 22 14.07 3.62 11.76
CA ALA A 22 12.67 3.37 12.09
C ALA A 22 12.28 3.97 13.46
N ARG A 23 13.15 3.86 14.46
CA ARG A 23 12.93 4.40 15.81
C ARG A 23 12.87 5.93 15.82
N ALA A 24 13.62 6.59 14.93
CA ALA A 24 13.61 8.05 14.77
C ALA A 24 12.29 8.60 14.21
N LEU A 25 11.42 7.75 13.64
CA LEU A 25 10.07 8.14 13.22
C LEU A 25 9.07 8.21 14.38
N LEU A 26 9.43 7.66 15.55
CA LEU A 26 8.55 7.55 16.71
C LEU A 26 8.88 8.61 17.77
N PRO A 27 7.92 8.95 18.66
CA PRO A 27 8.18 9.84 19.78
C PRO A 27 9.39 9.43 20.63
N GLY A 28 10.11 10.40 21.19
CA GLY A 28 11.37 10.16 21.90
C GLY A 28 11.23 9.28 23.15
N SER A 29 10.15 9.45 23.93
CA SER A 29 9.85 8.67 25.14
C SER A 29 8.56 7.86 25.01
N GLU A 30 8.36 6.93 25.94
CA GLU A 30 7.16 6.08 25.98
C GLU A 30 5.89 6.94 26.18
N GLU A 31 5.95 7.91 27.09
CA GLU A 31 4.83 8.78 27.46
C GLU A 31 4.39 9.67 26.31
N ALA A 32 5.34 10.07 25.45
CA ALA A 32 5.07 10.87 24.27
C ALA A 32 4.34 10.07 23.17
N LEU A 33 4.39 8.73 23.21
CA LEU A 33 3.51 7.89 22.41
C LEU A 33 2.16 7.71 23.13
N THR A 34 1.29 8.71 22.96
CA THR A 34 0.00 8.80 23.68
C THR A 34 -1.04 7.77 23.24
N LEU A 35 -0.92 7.24 22.02
CA LEU A 35 -1.90 6.32 21.41
C LEU A 35 -3.32 6.89 21.37
N SER A 36 -3.45 8.22 21.22
CA SER A 36 -4.75 8.90 21.20
C SER A 36 -5.64 8.38 20.07
N LEU A 37 -6.84 7.93 20.44
CA LEU A 37 -7.90 7.50 19.53
C LEU A 37 -8.95 8.61 19.41
N SER A 38 -9.58 8.73 18.24
CA SER A 38 -10.54 9.78 17.95
C SER A 38 -11.97 9.47 18.39
N GLY A 39 -12.16 8.44 19.21
CA GLY A 39 -13.47 7.97 19.65
C GLY A 39 -13.37 6.67 20.44
N ASP A 40 -14.52 6.13 20.81
CA ASP A 40 -14.61 4.97 21.69
C ASP A 40 -14.29 3.66 20.95
N VAL A 41 -13.64 2.77 21.70
CA VAL A 41 -13.35 1.38 21.35
C VAL A 41 -13.62 0.54 22.60
N ASP A 42 -13.66 -0.78 22.43
CA ASP A 42 -13.90 -1.67 23.56
C ASP A 42 -12.81 -1.53 24.62
N GLY A 43 -13.19 -1.61 25.91
CA GLY A 43 -12.31 -1.32 27.04
C GLY A 43 -11.05 -2.21 27.12
N CYS A 44 -11.04 -3.35 26.43
CA CYS A 44 -9.87 -4.22 26.33
C CYS A 44 -8.76 -3.68 25.41
N VAL A 45 -9.07 -2.75 24.49
CA VAL A 45 -8.14 -2.30 23.46
C VAL A 45 -7.03 -1.42 24.03
N LEU A 46 -7.37 -0.45 24.88
CA LEU A 46 -6.39 0.47 25.45
C LEU A 46 -5.30 -0.25 26.27
N PRO A 47 -5.62 -1.20 27.17
CA PRO A 47 -4.59 -2.01 27.85
C PRO A 47 -3.66 -2.75 26.90
N LEU A 48 -4.17 -3.30 25.79
CA LEU A 48 -3.36 -4.00 24.78
C LEU A 48 -2.42 -3.04 24.04
N LEU A 49 -2.92 -1.86 23.65
CA LEU A 49 -2.13 -0.79 23.03
C LEU A 49 -1.00 -0.32 23.96
N LEU A 50 -1.31 -0.06 25.23
CA LEU A 50 -0.32 0.35 26.23
C LEU A 50 0.72 -0.75 26.48
N ARG A 51 0.31 -2.02 26.50
CA ARG A 51 1.25 -3.14 26.64
C ARG A 51 2.18 -3.26 25.43
N ALA A 52 1.66 -3.08 24.22
CA ALA A 52 2.47 -3.06 23.00
C ALA A 52 3.48 -1.90 23.02
N ARG A 53 3.04 -0.70 23.43
CA ARG A 53 3.92 0.45 23.63
C ARG A 53 5.05 0.18 24.62
N GLY A 54 4.76 -0.40 25.79
CA GLY A 54 5.80 -0.72 26.77
C GLY A 54 6.84 -1.72 26.23
N LEU A 55 6.41 -2.73 25.46
CA LEU A 55 7.33 -3.67 24.79
C LEU A 55 8.20 -3.01 23.71
N LEU A 56 7.65 -1.99 23.04
CA LEU A 56 8.35 -1.26 21.99
C LEU A 56 9.46 -0.35 22.56
N TYR A 57 9.20 0.33 23.66
CA TYR A 57 10.14 1.28 24.26
C TYR A 57 11.17 0.58 25.15
N GLY A 58 10.71 -0.28 26.08
CA GLY A 58 11.56 -1.09 26.96
C GLY A 58 12.71 -0.34 27.65
N GLU A 59 13.55 -1.06 28.39
CA GLU A 59 14.71 -0.47 29.07
C GLU A 59 15.95 -0.35 28.15
N ALA A 60 15.99 -1.11 27.06
CA ALA A 60 17.21 -1.34 26.26
C ALA A 60 17.19 -0.72 24.84
N GLY A 61 16.25 0.20 24.56
CA GLY A 61 16.14 0.90 23.28
C GLY A 61 15.60 0.03 22.14
N ARG A 62 16.35 -0.97 21.66
CA ARG A 62 15.85 -1.97 20.69
C ARG A 62 15.20 -3.14 21.44
N PRO A 63 13.97 -3.55 21.11
CA PRO A 63 13.35 -4.73 21.70
C PRO A 63 14.23 -5.97 21.51
N CYS A 64 14.48 -6.71 22.59
CA CYS A 64 15.12 -8.02 22.51
C CYS A 64 14.22 -9.02 21.74
N ALA A 65 14.77 -10.17 21.33
CA ALA A 65 14.02 -11.14 20.52
C ALA A 65 12.67 -11.57 21.17
N ALA A 66 12.66 -11.76 22.50
CA ALA A 66 11.45 -12.10 23.24
C ALA A 66 10.42 -10.95 23.25
N ALA A 67 10.88 -9.72 23.48
CA ALA A 67 10.02 -8.53 23.45
C ALA A 67 9.47 -8.26 22.05
N ALA A 68 10.29 -8.39 21.01
CA ALA A 68 9.86 -8.28 19.60
C ALA A 68 8.80 -9.34 19.26
N ALA A 69 8.98 -10.60 19.68
CA ALA A 69 7.99 -11.64 19.48
C ALA A 69 6.67 -11.37 20.21
N ALA A 70 6.73 -10.82 21.44
CA ALA A 70 5.54 -10.41 22.19
C ALA A 70 4.84 -9.20 21.56
N LEU A 71 5.60 -8.21 21.08
CA LEU A 71 5.09 -7.04 20.37
C LEU A 71 4.36 -7.45 19.09
N ARG A 72 4.94 -8.37 18.32
CA ARG A 72 4.32 -8.95 17.14
C ARG A 72 2.97 -9.60 17.48
N ARG A 73 2.93 -10.47 18.50
CA ARG A 73 1.68 -11.13 18.93
C ARG A 73 0.60 -10.13 19.35
N LEU A 74 0.95 -9.08 20.09
CA LEU A 74 -0.01 -8.03 20.43
C LEU A 74 -0.48 -7.25 19.19
N GLY A 75 0.43 -6.96 18.26
CA GLY A 75 0.09 -6.38 16.97
C GLY A 75 -0.90 -7.26 16.19
N ASP A 76 -0.68 -8.58 16.18
CA ASP A 76 -1.58 -9.57 15.57
C ASP A 76 -2.97 -9.49 16.21
N VAL A 77 -3.08 -9.59 17.54
CA VAL A 77 -4.36 -9.49 18.28
C VAL A 77 -5.08 -8.16 17.99
N LEU A 78 -4.37 -7.03 18.01
CA LEU A 78 -4.97 -5.72 17.75
C LEU A 78 -5.52 -5.64 16.33
N ARG A 79 -4.80 -6.17 15.33
CA ARG A 79 -5.25 -6.18 13.93
C ARG A 79 -6.42 -7.12 13.73
N ASP A 80 -6.38 -8.33 14.29
CA ASP A 80 -7.45 -9.31 14.13
C ASP A 80 -8.75 -8.78 14.75
N TYR A 81 -8.67 -8.22 15.96
CA TYR A 81 -9.85 -7.68 16.63
C TYR A 81 -10.40 -6.44 15.92
N SER A 82 -9.53 -5.50 15.51
CA SER A 82 -10.00 -4.34 14.75
C SER A 82 -10.48 -4.73 13.36
N TRP A 83 -9.93 -5.75 12.71
CA TRP A 83 -10.40 -6.26 11.42
C TRP A 83 -11.85 -6.72 11.48
N GLU A 84 -12.23 -7.48 12.52
CA GLU A 84 -13.63 -7.87 12.73
C GLU A 84 -14.54 -6.64 12.83
N ARG A 85 -14.09 -5.60 13.56
CA ARG A 85 -14.83 -4.34 13.72
C ARG A 85 -14.92 -3.55 12.41
N LEU A 86 -13.85 -3.53 11.62
CA LEU A 86 -13.79 -2.84 10.32
C LEU A 86 -14.72 -3.48 9.28
N ASN A 87 -14.99 -4.78 9.39
CA ASN A 87 -15.83 -5.54 8.46
C ASN A 87 -17.23 -5.85 9.01
N ALA A 88 -17.62 -5.26 10.14
CA ALA A 88 -18.92 -5.51 10.78
C ALA A 88 -20.10 -4.78 10.11
N GLY A 89 -19.84 -3.85 9.18
CA GLY A 89 -20.89 -3.05 8.53
C GLY A 89 -20.35 -2.10 7.46
N PRO A 90 -21.19 -1.19 6.95
CA PRO A 90 -20.80 -0.25 5.91
C PRO A 90 -19.61 0.62 6.34
N TRP A 91 -18.59 0.72 5.47
CA TRP A 91 -17.33 1.42 5.80
C TRP A 91 -17.53 2.83 6.38
N ARG A 92 -18.51 3.59 5.85
CA ARG A 92 -18.84 4.95 6.28
C ARG A 92 -19.31 5.05 7.74
N GLU A 93 -19.85 3.98 8.29
CA GLU A 93 -20.38 3.90 9.66
C GLU A 93 -19.31 3.42 10.65
N ILE A 94 -18.22 2.83 10.16
CA ILE A 94 -17.10 2.38 10.99
C ILE A 94 -16.34 3.57 11.54
N SER A 95 -16.25 3.63 12.88
CA SER A 95 -15.58 4.72 13.58
C SER A 95 -14.10 4.82 13.19
N LYS A 96 -13.60 6.07 13.13
CA LYS A 96 -12.19 6.34 12.86
C LYS A 96 -11.27 5.73 13.93
N ALA A 97 -11.74 5.58 15.17
CA ALA A 97 -10.98 4.99 16.26
C ALA A 97 -10.56 3.54 15.95
N TRP A 98 -11.46 2.70 15.43
CA TRP A 98 -11.12 1.32 15.03
C TRP A 98 -10.08 1.26 13.90
N ARG A 99 -10.14 2.21 12.96
CA ARG A 99 -9.13 2.35 11.90
C ARG A 99 -7.76 2.76 12.46
N GLN A 100 -7.73 3.57 13.52
CA GLN A 100 -6.49 3.91 14.21
C GLN A 100 -5.92 2.71 14.98
N VAL A 101 -6.77 1.89 15.62
CA VAL A 101 -6.36 0.65 16.28
C VAL A 101 -5.71 -0.30 15.27
N TYR A 102 -6.33 -0.48 14.10
CA TYR A 102 -5.76 -1.28 13.03
C TYR A 102 -4.40 -0.75 12.56
N ALA A 103 -4.28 0.58 12.37
CA ALA A 103 -3.03 1.22 12.00
C ALA A 103 -1.92 1.03 13.06
N TYR A 104 -2.23 1.14 14.36
CA TYR A 104 -1.27 0.85 15.43
C TYR A 104 -0.87 -0.63 15.47
N GLY A 105 -1.81 -1.56 15.29
CA GLY A 105 -1.50 -2.99 15.19
C GLY A 105 -0.58 -3.31 14.01
N CYS A 106 -0.75 -2.63 12.87
CA CYS A 106 0.16 -2.68 11.73
C CYS A 106 1.55 -2.11 12.06
N LEU A 107 1.59 -0.94 12.69
CA LEU A 107 2.85 -0.29 13.09
C LEU A 107 3.65 -1.17 14.04
N PHE A 108 3.03 -1.71 15.09
CA PHE A 108 3.69 -2.58 16.06
C PHE A 108 4.19 -3.87 15.43
N GLY A 109 3.40 -4.49 14.53
CA GLY A 109 3.84 -5.65 13.78
C GLY A 109 5.06 -5.34 12.91
N ALA A 110 5.02 -4.24 12.13
CA ALA A 110 6.13 -3.85 11.27
C ALA A 110 7.42 -3.57 12.07
N LEU A 111 7.31 -2.82 13.17
CA LEU A 111 8.43 -2.55 14.07
C LEU A 111 8.99 -3.82 14.71
N ALA A 112 8.13 -4.78 15.06
CA ALA A 112 8.57 -6.06 15.60
C ALA A 112 9.37 -6.89 14.58
N GLU A 113 8.95 -6.90 13.30
CA GLU A 113 9.69 -7.55 12.21
C GLU A 113 11.09 -6.93 12.03
N ILE A 114 11.17 -5.59 12.05
CA ILE A 114 12.43 -4.84 11.96
C ILE A 114 13.31 -5.12 13.19
N ALA A 115 12.75 -5.02 14.40
CA ALA A 115 13.47 -5.29 15.64
C ALA A 115 14.01 -6.72 15.71
N ALA A 116 13.32 -7.68 15.11
CA ALA A 116 13.75 -9.08 15.06
C ALA A 116 14.79 -9.38 13.96
N GLY A 117 15.16 -8.42 13.11
CA GLY A 117 16.13 -8.66 12.03
C GLY A 117 15.57 -9.49 10.87
N ARG A 118 14.23 -9.55 10.72
CA ARG A 118 13.56 -10.38 9.71
C ARG A 118 13.62 -9.74 8.31
N PRO A 119 13.28 -10.49 7.24
CA PRO A 119 13.12 -9.91 5.91
C PRO A 119 12.13 -8.73 5.92
N LEU A 120 12.37 -7.71 5.10
CA LEU A 120 11.57 -6.47 5.15
C LEU A 120 10.18 -6.58 4.48
N ALA A 121 9.97 -7.55 3.59
CA ALA A 121 8.72 -7.66 2.84
C ALA A 121 7.45 -7.79 3.73
N PRO A 122 7.43 -8.62 4.80
CA PRO A 122 6.34 -8.62 5.78
C PRO A 122 6.11 -7.27 6.47
N ALA A 123 7.18 -6.53 6.80
CA ALA A 123 7.07 -5.22 7.43
C ALA A 123 6.44 -4.19 6.48
N VAL A 124 6.88 -4.17 5.21
CA VAL A 124 6.27 -3.32 4.16
C VAL A 124 4.80 -3.66 3.98
N ARG A 125 4.47 -4.96 3.88
CA ARG A 125 3.07 -5.42 3.78
C ARG A 125 2.23 -4.95 4.95
N LEU A 126 2.73 -5.06 6.19
CA LEU A 126 2.01 -4.58 7.37
C LEU A 126 1.76 -3.06 7.30
N CYS A 127 2.74 -2.28 6.87
CA CYS A 127 2.55 -0.85 6.66
C CYS A 127 1.50 -0.55 5.57
N ASP A 128 1.57 -1.22 4.43
CA ASP A 128 0.60 -1.03 3.33
C ASP A 128 -0.81 -1.45 3.76
N MET A 129 -0.98 -2.53 4.51
CA MET A 129 -2.27 -2.91 5.10
C MET A 129 -2.82 -1.80 6.00
N GLY A 130 -1.98 -1.19 6.84
CA GLY A 130 -2.41 -0.10 7.71
C GLY A 130 -2.70 1.20 6.94
N LEU A 131 -2.09 1.40 5.76
CA LEU A 131 -2.41 2.52 4.87
C LEU A 131 -3.72 2.29 4.09
N LEU A 132 -4.02 1.03 3.74
CA LEU A 132 -5.24 0.65 3.02
C LEU A 132 -6.47 0.64 3.94
N MET A 133 -6.34 0.03 5.11
CA MET A 133 -7.46 -0.25 6.02
C MET A 133 -7.47 0.62 7.28
N GLY A 134 -6.37 1.28 7.59
CA GLY A 134 -6.24 2.08 8.81
C GLY A 134 -6.61 3.54 8.61
N ALA A 135 -6.46 4.30 9.69
CA ALA A 135 -6.46 5.76 9.65
C ALA A 135 -5.04 6.27 9.91
N SER A 136 -4.75 7.48 9.44
CA SER A 136 -3.48 8.13 9.72
C SER A 136 -3.25 8.27 11.23
N VAL A 137 -2.07 7.83 11.68
CA VAL A 137 -1.56 7.97 13.05
C VAL A 137 -0.13 8.49 12.99
N LEU A 138 0.28 9.25 14.02
CA LEU A 138 1.64 9.76 14.18
C LEU A 138 2.19 10.43 12.91
N ASP A 139 1.41 11.33 12.32
CA ASP A 139 1.79 12.06 11.10
C ASP A 139 2.18 11.11 9.94
N ASN A 140 1.26 10.20 9.60
CA ASN A 140 1.44 9.19 8.54
C ASN A 140 2.70 8.32 8.74
N VAL A 141 2.99 7.91 9.97
CA VAL A 141 4.20 7.13 10.30
C VAL A 141 4.37 5.88 9.45
N LEU A 142 3.29 5.19 9.06
CA LEU A 142 3.37 3.99 8.20
C LEU A 142 3.91 4.33 6.82
N ALA A 143 3.47 5.43 6.19
CA ALA A 143 3.98 5.86 4.89
C ALA A 143 5.46 6.27 4.98
N ARG A 144 5.83 6.97 6.06
CA ARG A 144 7.22 7.34 6.33
C ARG A 144 8.10 6.10 6.60
N LEU A 145 7.56 5.12 7.32
CA LEU A 145 8.26 3.86 7.60
C LEU A 145 8.47 3.06 6.32
N VAL A 146 7.49 2.96 5.42
CA VAL A 146 7.72 2.29 4.12
C VAL A 146 8.82 3.00 3.34
N ARG A 147 8.87 4.34 3.32
CA ARG A 147 9.95 5.06 2.65
C ARG A 147 11.33 4.68 3.17
N VAL A 148 11.48 4.59 4.50
CA VAL A 148 12.72 4.08 5.13
C VAL A 148 12.99 2.64 4.69
N LEU A 149 11.99 1.75 4.74
CA LEU A 149 12.16 0.35 4.35
C LEU A 149 12.54 0.17 2.88
N GLN A 150 12.00 1.00 1.99
CA GLN A 150 12.25 0.93 0.55
C GLN A 150 13.72 1.19 0.19
N ASP A 151 14.40 2.06 0.93
CA ASP A 151 15.82 2.36 0.70
C ASP A 151 16.74 1.16 1.02
N HIS A 152 16.25 0.21 1.81
CA HIS A 152 16.98 -1.00 2.22
C HIS A 152 16.52 -2.26 1.48
N LEU A 153 15.48 -2.17 0.66
CA LEU A 153 15.06 -3.28 -0.20
C LEU A 153 15.96 -3.35 -1.43
N PRO A 154 16.23 -4.56 -1.96
CA PRO A 154 16.90 -4.69 -3.24
C PRO A 154 16.07 -3.95 -4.28
N ARG A 155 16.68 -2.98 -4.96
CA ARG A 155 16.08 -2.38 -6.15
C ARG A 155 15.82 -3.53 -7.10
N GLY A 156 14.54 -3.72 -7.48
CA GLY A 156 14.12 -4.86 -8.28
C GLY A 156 15.10 -5.09 -9.41
N GLU A 157 15.63 -6.31 -9.52
CA GLU A 157 16.44 -6.69 -10.66
C GLU A 157 15.64 -6.33 -11.91
N ARG A 158 16.31 -5.70 -12.90
CA ARG A 158 15.74 -5.62 -14.24
C ARG A 158 15.26 -7.03 -14.57
N PRO A 159 14.00 -7.24 -14.96
CA PRO A 159 13.64 -8.50 -15.59
C PRO A 159 14.67 -8.68 -16.71
N ALA A 160 15.52 -9.71 -16.60
CA ALA A 160 16.49 -9.98 -17.64
C ALA A 160 15.70 -9.99 -18.95
N ALA A 161 16.15 -9.24 -19.95
CA ALA A 161 15.53 -9.20 -21.26
C ALA A 161 15.49 -10.63 -21.81
N ARG A 162 14.46 -11.39 -21.47
CA ARG A 162 14.15 -12.67 -22.08
C ARG A 162 13.67 -12.31 -23.47
N GLY A 163 14.29 -12.97 -24.44
CA GLY A 163 14.18 -12.67 -25.86
C GLY A 163 12.73 -12.53 -26.32
N SER A 164 12.58 -11.88 -27.46
CA SER A 164 11.35 -11.72 -28.22
C SER A 164 10.56 -13.03 -28.33
N ASN A 165 9.72 -13.31 -27.34
CA ASN A 165 8.63 -14.26 -27.50
C ASN A 165 7.41 -13.46 -27.97
N GLU A 166 6.74 -14.04 -28.97
CA GLU A 166 5.58 -13.45 -29.61
C GLU A 166 4.48 -13.24 -28.59
N ARG A 167 4.24 -11.97 -28.25
CA ARG A 167 3.08 -11.51 -27.48
C ARG A 167 1.86 -12.33 -27.90
N VAL A 168 1.31 -13.13 -26.99
CA VAL A 168 -0.03 -13.68 -27.17
C VAL A 168 -0.95 -12.49 -27.32
N ARG A 169 -1.39 -12.23 -28.55
CA ARG A 169 -2.47 -11.29 -28.83
C ARG A 169 -3.71 -11.90 -28.21
N ILE A 170 -4.01 -11.54 -26.96
CA ILE A 170 -5.41 -11.50 -26.55
C ILE A 170 -5.99 -10.44 -27.48
N ASP A 171 -6.73 -10.89 -28.49
CA ASP A 171 -7.41 -9.96 -29.37
C ASP A 171 -8.22 -9.03 -28.47
N PRO A 172 -7.94 -7.71 -28.50
CA PRO A 172 -8.72 -6.80 -27.70
C PRO A 172 -10.18 -7.03 -28.09
N PRO A 173 -11.10 -7.13 -27.11
CA PRO A 173 -12.51 -7.22 -27.43
C PRO A 173 -12.83 -6.09 -28.43
N PRO A 174 -13.66 -6.35 -29.45
CA PRO A 174 -13.91 -5.38 -30.52
C PRO A 174 -14.23 -4.02 -29.89
N VAL A 175 -13.32 -3.07 -30.11
CA VAL A 175 -13.46 -1.72 -29.60
C VAL A 175 -14.74 -1.17 -30.20
N PRO A 176 -15.70 -0.67 -29.39
CA PRO A 176 -16.89 -0.05 -29.92
C PRO A 176 -16.49 1.03 -30.91
N VAL A 177 -16.93 0.91 -32.17
CA VAL A 177 -16.66 1.91 -33.20
C VAL A 177 -17.49 3.15 -32.84
N VAL A 178 -16.83 4.16 -32.27
CA VAL A 178 -17.46 5.46 -32.02
C VAL A 178 -17.67 6.13 -33.37
N GLN A 179 -18.91 6.48 -33.70
CA GLN A 179 -19.17 7.20 -34.95
C GLN A 179 -18.59 8.62 -34.88
N PRO A 180 -18.10 9.21 -35.98
CA PRO A 180 -17.50 10.55 -35.97
C PRO A 180 -18.42 11.63 -35.40
N GLU A 181 -19.74 11.48 -35.51
CA GLU A 181 -20.73 12.42 -34.97
C GLU A 181 -20.88 12.32 -33.44
N GLU A 182 -20.45 11.20 -32.86
CA GLU A 182 -20.41 10.93 -31.41
C GLU A 182 -19.04 11.21 -30.81
N ALA A 183 -18.06 11.59 -31.63
CA ALA A 183 -16.72 11.92 -31.18
C ALA A 183 -16.76 13.15 -30.26
N LEU A 184 -16.09 13.04 -29.11
CA LEU A 184 -15.96 14.16 -28.19
C LEU A 184 -15.17 15.29 -28.85
N PRO A 185 -15.48 16.57 -28.55
CA PRO A 185 -14.67 17.69 -29.02
C PRO A 185 -13.29 17.67 -28.36
N HIS A 186 -12.26 18.06 -29.12
CA HIS A 186 -10.89 18.23 -28.64
C HIS A 186 -10.54 19.71 -28.57
N LEU A 187 -10.00 20.15 -27.43
CA LEU A 187 -9.54 21.52 -27.23
C LEU A 187 -8.07 21.53 -26.80
N ARG A 188 -7.26 22.29 -27.51
CA ARG A 188 -5.86 22.50 -27.16
C ARG A 188 -5.70 23.74 -26.29
N CYS A 189 -5.24 23.55 -25.05
CA CYS A 189 -4.99 24.61 -24.07
C CYS A 189 -6.09 25.71 -24.00
N PRO A 190 -7.38 25.36 -23.78
CA PRO A 190 -8.42 26.38 -23.68
C PRO A 190 -8.21 27.28 -22.45
N SER A 191 -8.73 28.51 -22.50
CA SER A 191 -8.78 29.36 -21.31
C SER A 191 -9.73 28.77 -20.27
N LEU A 192 -9.50 29.10 -18.99
CA LEU A 192 -10.38 28.67 -17.90
C LEU A 192 -11.81 29.14 -18.11
N GLU A 193 -12.01 30.36 -18.63
CA GLU A 193 -13.32 30.92 -18.95
C GLU A 193 -14.01 30.14 -20.07
N HIS A 194 -13.30 29.85 -21.17
CA HIS A 194 -13.85 29.08 -22.28
C HIS A 194 -14.27 27.67 -21.82
N PHE A 195 -13.40 26.97 -21.08
CA PHE A 195 -13.74 25.67 -20.51
C PHE A 195 -14.94 25.75 -19.54
N ARG A 196 -14.96 26.77 -18.67
CA ARG A 196 -16.03 26.95 -17.68
C ARG A 196 -17.39 27.13 -18.34
N ASP A 197 -17.49 28.09 -19.26
CA ASP A 197 -18.78 28.54 -19.79
C ASP A 197 -19.33 27.59 -20.87
N ASN A 198 -18.46 26.87 -21.59
CA ASN A 198 -18.87 26.02 -22.70
C ASN A 198 -18.92 24.52 -22.35
N TYR A 199 -18.22 24.07 -21.30
CA TYR A 199 -18.11 22.64 -20.96
C TYR A 199 -18.42 22.32 -19.49
N LEU A 200 -17.84 23.04 -18.53
CA LEU A 200 -18.06 22.75 -17.11
C LEU A 200 -19.48 23.09 -16.66
N ILE A 201 -19.94 24.33 -16.86
CA ILE A 201 -21.30 24.77 -16.49
C ILE A 201 -22.36 24.00 -17.29
N PRO A 202 -22.21 23.82 -18.62
CA PRO A 202 -23.17 23.03 -19.40
C PRO A 202 -23.05 21.52 -19.21
N GLN A 203 -22.09 21.03 -18.42
CA GLN A 203 -21.83 19.61 -18.18
C GLN A 203 -21.58 18.80 -19.46
N LYS A 204 -20.82 19.37 -20.40
CA LYS A 204 -20.48 18.72 -21.67
C LYS A 204 -19.09 18.07 -21.59
N PRO A 205 -18.93 16.80 -22.02
CA PRO A 205 -17.64 16.14 -22.09
C PRO A 205 -16.74 16.76 -23.18
N VAL A 206 -15.43 16.78 -22.93
CA VAL A 206 -14.41 17.35 -23.84
C VAL A 206 -13.04 16.73 -23.55
N VAL A 207 -12.22 16.55 -24.59
CA VAL A 207 -10.81 16.15 -24.48
C VAL A 207 -9.93 17.39 -24.42
N LEU A 208 -9.07 17.48 -23.41
CA LEU A 208 -8.13 18.59 -23.24
C LEU A 208 -6.72 18.16 -23.66
N GLU A 209 -6.16 18.84 -24.67
CA GLU A 209 -4.83 18.58 -25.22
C GLU A 209 -3.85 19.69 -24.85
N GLY A 210 -2.55 19.39 -24.83
CA GLY A 210 -1.51 20.39 -24.53
C GLY A 210 -1.39 20.76 -23.06
N ILE A 211 -2.22 20.17 -22.18
CA ILE A 211 -2.25 20.47 -20.75
C ILE A 211 -1.22 19.62 -19.98
N SER A 212 -1.26 18.30 -20.15
CA SER A 212 -0.48 17.36 -19.34
C SER A 212 0.75 16.81 -20.06
N ASP A 213 0.99 17.20 -21.31
CA ASP A 213 2.06 16.69 -22.16
C ASP A 213 3.46 16.86 -21.56
N HIS A 214 3.64 17.92 -20.76
CA HIS A 214 4.89 18.26 -20.10
C HIS A 214 5.06 17.56 -18.74
N TRP A 215 4.07 16.80 -18.25
CA TRP A 215 4.15 16.13 -16.96
C TRP A 215 5.28 15.10 -16.96
N PRO A 216 6.09 15.00 -15.89
CA PRO A 216 7.20 14.06 -15.84
C PRO A 216 6.79 12.60 -16.05
N CYS A 217 5.57 12.20 -15.68
CA CYS A 217 5.07 10.85 -15.87
C CYS A 217 5.08 10.42 -17.35
N MET A 218 4.84 11.34 -18.28
CA MET A 218 4.83 11.07 -19.73
C MET A 218 6.20 10.59 -20.25
N LYS A 219 7.29 10.91 -19.54
CA LYS A 219 8.65 10.49 -19.90
C LYS A 219 9.24 9.45 -18.94
N LYS A 220 8.85 9.48 -17.66
CA LYS A 220 9.48 8.68 -16.61
C LYS A 220 8.80 7.33 -16.39
N TRP A 221 7.48 7.24 -16.53
CA TRP A 221 6.75 6.06 -16.10
C TRP A 221 6.83 4.97 -17.17
N SER A 222 7.82 4.09 -17.02
CA SER A 222 7.91 2.80 -17.69
C SER A 222 7.53 1.67 -16.72
N VAL A 223 7.28 0.46 -17.23
CA VAL A 223 7.06 -0.74 -16.40
C VAL A 223 8.23 -0.94 -15.44
N ASP A 224 9.46 -0.83 -15.94
CA ASP A 224 10.69 -0.91 -15.12
C ASP A 224 10.73 0.15 -14.03
N TYR A 225 10.36 1.39 -14.37
CA TYR A 225 10.32 2.48 -13.39
C TYR A 225 9.29 2.20 -12.30
N LEU A 226 8.07 1.77 -12.66
CA LEU A 226 7.00 1.45 -11.72
C LEU A 226 7.39 0.27 -10.81
N CYS A 227 7.99 -0.79 -11.36
CA CYS A 227 8.59 -1.88 -10.59
C CYS A 227 9.65 -1.38 -9.61
N ALA A 228 10.54 -0.49 -10.06
CA ALA A 228 11.62 0.00 -9.22
C ALA A 228 11.12 0.87 -8.05
N VAL A 229 10.13 1.72 -8.26
CA VAL A 229 9.64 2.66 -7.24
C VAL A 229 8.53 2.09 -6.35
N ALA A 230 7.73 1.16 -6.88
CA ALA A 230 6.53 0.67 -6.21
C ALA A 230 6.41 -0.86 -6.18
N GLY A 231 7.34 -1.61 -6.78
CA GLY A 231 7.21 -3.07 -6.94
C GLY A 231 7.02 -3.85 -5.64
N CYS A 232 7.56 -3.36 -4.51
CA CYS A 232 7.37 -3.98 -3.20
C CYS A 232 6.05 -3.61 -2.50
N ARG A 233 5.28 -2.66 -3.04
CA ARG A 233 4.07 -2.12 -2.41
C ARG A 233 2.90 -3.06 -2.65
N THR A 234 2.14 -3.35 -1.60
CA THR A 234 0.91 -4.14 -1.66
C THR A 234 -0.25 -3.26 -2.11
N VAL A 235 -0.95 -3.68 -3.16
CA VAL A 235 -2.08 -2.97 -3.75
C VAL A 235 -3.26 -3.92 -3.95
N PRO A 236 -4.51 -3.41 -3.88
CA PRO A 236 -5.66 -4.14 -4.37
C PRO A 236 -5.63 -4.23 -5.89
N VAL A 237 -5.91 -5.42 -6.42
CA VAL A 237 -6.01 -5.72 -7.85
C VAL A 237 -7.37 -6.33 -8.12
N GLU A 238 -8.09 -5.78 -9.08
CA GLU A 238 -9.32 -6.35 -9.61
C GLU A 238 -9.00 -7.44 -10.63
N LEU A 239 -9.64 -8.60 -10.49
CA LEU A 239 -9.47 -9.77 -11.34
C LEU A 239 -10.81 -10.12 -11.96
N GLY A 240 -10.89 -10.11 -13.29
CA GLY A 240 -12.11 -10.35 -14.05
C GLY A 240 -12.20 -9.41 -15.26
N THR A 241 -13.07 -9.73 -16.22
CA THR A 241 -13.25 -8.92 -17.43
C THR A 241 -13.97 -7.60 -17.14
N ARG A 242 -14.99 -7.64 -16.27
CA ARG A 242 -15.75 -6.47 -15.81
C ARG A 242 -16.14 -6.66 -14.36
N TYR A 243 -16.29 -5.55 -13.63
CA TYR A 243 -16.73 -5.56 -12.23
C TYR A 243 -18.16 -6.09 -12.02
N THR A 244 -18.95 -6.23 -13.09
CA THR A 244 -20.30 -6.77 -13.06
C THR A 244 -20.36 -8.30 -13.21
N ASP A 245 -19.24 -8.92 -13.59
CA ASP A 245 -19.22 -10.34 -13.90
C ASP A 245 -19.13 -11.15 -12.59
N GLU A 246 -19.78 -12.32 -12.55
CA GLU A 246 -19.77 -13.18 -11.35
C GLU A 246 -18.37 -13.69 -10.98
N GLU A 247 -17.50 -13.81 -11.96
CA GLU A 247 -16.09 -14.21 -11.80
C GLU A 247 -15.21 -13.05 -11.29
N TRP A 248 -15.75 -11.83 -11.19
CA TRP A 248 -15.00 -10.69 -10.66
C TRP A 248 -14.64 -10.90 -9.19
N SER A 249 -13.39 -10.61 -8.87
CA SER A 249 -12.90 -10.63 -7.50
C SER A 249 -11.82 -9.56 -7.29
N GLN A 250 -11.49 -9.32 -6.02
CA GLN A 250 -10.41 -8.41 -5.64
C GLN A 250 -9.38 -9.17 -4.80
N GLN A 251 -8.11 -9.03 -5.14
CA GLN A 251 -7.00 -9.66 -4.42
C GLN A 251 -5.92 -8.63 -4.07
N LEU A 252 -5.31 -8.80 -2.90
CA LEU A 252 -4.12 -8.04 -2.52
C LEU A 252 -2.86 -8.75 -3.01
N MET A 253 -2.02 -8.05 -3.77
CA MET A 253 -0.71 -8.52 -4.22
C MET A 253 0.27 -7.35 -4.32
N THR A 254 1.55 -7.61 -4.52
CA THR A 254 2.50 -6.52 -4.75
C THR A 254 2.37 -5.98 -6.17
N VAL A 255 2.73 -4.71 -6.41
CA VAL A 255 2.82 -4.16 -7.77
C VAL A 255 3.77 -4.99 -8.64
N GLY A 256 4.88 -5.48 -8.06
CA GLY A 256 5.83 -6.32 -8.77
C GLY A 256 5.23 -7.67 -9.16
N ASP A 257 4.42 -8.28 -8.28
CA ASP A 257 3.69 -9.49 -8.62
C ASP A 257 2.61 -9.23 -9.67
N PHE A 258 1.85 -8.14 -9.57
CA PHE A 258 0.86 -7.78 -10.58
C PHE A 258 1.51 -7.63 -11.96
N ILE A 259 2.60 -6.85 -12.05
CA ILE A 259 3.34 -6.67 -13.30
C ILE A 259 3.88 -8.01 -13.81
N ARG A 260 4.44 -8.84 -12.92
CA ARG A 260 4.97 -10.15 -13.32
C ARG A 260 3.88 -11.05 -13.88
N HIS A 261 2.71 -11.15 -13.24
CA HIS A 261 1.69 -12.15 -13.56
C HIS A 261 0.64 -11.71 -14.59
N TYR A 262 0.46 -10.39 -14.81
CA TYR A 262 -0.62 -9.89 -15.66
C TYR A 262 -0.15 -8.91 -16.75
N ILE A 263 1.13 -8.50 -16.74
CA ILE A 263 1.68 -7.60 -17.75
C ILE A 263 2.87 -8.26 -18.50
N LEU A 264 3.75 -8.95 -17.77
CA LEU A 264 4.99 -9.51 -18.33
C LEU A 264 4.96 -11.02 -18.55
N SER A 265 4.19 -11.79 -17.76
CA SER A 265 4.08 -13.23 -17.97
C SER A 265 3.13 -13.54 -19.11
N GLU A 266 3.65 -14.32 -20.05
CA GLU A 266 2.90 -15.23 -20.90
C GLU A 266 2.55 -16.50 -20.11
#